data_AF-A0A200R7H2-F1
#
_entry.id   AF-A0A200R7H2-F1
#
_cell.length_a   1.000
_cell.length_b   1.000
_cell.length_c   1.000
_cell.angle_alpha   90.00
_cell.angle_beta   90.00
_cell.angle_gamma   90.00
#
_symmetry.space_group_name_H-M   'P 1'
#
loop_
_entity.id
_entity.type
_entity.pdbx_description
1 polymer ?
#
loop_
_entity_poly.entity_id
_entity_poly.type
_entity_poly.pdbx_seq_one_letter_code
_entity_poly.pdbx_strand_id
1 'polypeptide(L)'
;MQHSKINGYDIHPKTRVLINVWAIGRNPDYWEKPDEFYPERFIDSSTDFRGQNFEFLPFGGGRRGCPGINMGIALVELAFSNLLYHFDWELPKGMKKEDINMDESSGLTVHMKSALHLVPINYNWQSEEKTG
;
A
#
# COMPACT_ATOMS: atom_id res chain seq x y z
N MET A 1 17.35 -15.56 -19.66
CA MET A 1 18.26 -14.46 -19.26
C MET A 1 19.65 -14.88 -19.69
N GLN A 2 20.34 -14.04 -20.46
CA GLN A 2 21.75 -14.26 -20.82
C GLN A 2 22.66 -13.78 -19.68
N HIS A 3 23.95 -14.03 -19.78
CA HIS A 3 24.92 -13.44 -18.87
C HIS A 3 24.86 -11.91 -18.96
N SER A 4 24.76 -11.26 -17.81
CA SER A 4 24.67 -9.80 -17.69
C SER A 4 25.47 -9.33 -16.49
N LYS A 5 25.84 -8.04 -16.46
CA LYS A 5 26.43 -7.40 -15.28
C LYS A 5 25.46 -6.43 -14.64
N ILE A 6 25.37 -6.46 -13.31
CA ILE A 6 24.61 -5.50 -12.50
C ILE A 6 25.57 -4.94 -11.44
N ASN A 7 25.80 -3.63 -11.42
CA ASN A 7 26.73 -2.97 -10.50
C ASN A 7 28.12 -3.64 -10.42
N GLY A 8 28.63 -4.12 -11.55
CA GLY A 8 29.92 -4.82 -11.64
C GLY A 8 29.88 -6.33 -11.32
N TYR A 9 28.76 -6.85 -10.81
CA TYR A 9 28.58 -8.27 -10.49
C TYR A 9 28.04 -9.06 -11.68
N ASP A 10 28.59 -10.26 -11.88
CA ASP A 10 28.14 -11.18 -12.92
C ASP A 10 26.85 -11.90 -12.52
N ILE A 11 25.84 -11.79 -13.37
CA ILE A 11 24.56 -12.48 -13.26
C ILE A 11 24.52 -13.55 -14.34
N HIS A 12 24.71 -14.80 -13.93
CA HIS A 12 24.73 -15.93 -14.85
C HIS A 12 23.33 -16.29 -15.37
N PRO A 13 23.23 -16.92 -16.55
CA PRO A 13 21.97 -17.44 -17.05
C PRO A 13 21.23 -18.29 -16.01
N LYS A 14 19.90 -18.19 -16.00
CA LYS A 14 18.98 -18.90 -15.07
C LYS A 14 19.03 -18.42 -13.61
N THR A 15 19.79 -17.36 -13.28
CA THR A 15 19.71 -16.71 -11.97
C THR A 15 18.31 -16.14 -11.73
N ARG A 16 17.72 -16.44 -10.57
CA ARG A 16 16.45 -15.85 -10.14
C ARG A 16 16.74 -14.51 -9.47
N VAL A 17 16.12 -13.45 -9.98
CA VAL A 17 16.21 -12.11 -9.40
C VAL A 17 14.88 -11.80 -8.71
N LEU A 18 14.96 -11.32 -7.46
CA LEU A 18 13.82 -10.86 -6.68
C LEU A 18 14.01 -9.37 -6.38
N ILE A 19 13.01 -8.56 -6.71
CA ILE A 19 12.98 -7.15 -6.33
C ILE A 19 12.22 -7.06 -5.01
N ASN A 20 12.91 -6.67 -3.94
CA ASN A 20 12.32 -6.58 -2.61
C ASN A 20 11.60 -5.23 -2.43
N VAL A 21 10.41 -5.12 -3.02
CA VAL A 21 9.59 -3.89 -2.96
C VAL A 21 9.25 -3.49 -1.52
N TRP A 22 9.06 -4.46 -0.63
CA TRP A 22 8.79 -4.22 0.80
C TRP A 22 9.93 -3.45 1.47
N ALA A 23 11.19 -3.84 1.20
CA ALA A 23 12.36 -3.15 1.74
C ALA A 23 12.58 -1.77 1.09
N ILE A 24 12.35 -1.65 -0.22
CA ILE A 24 12.46 -0.36 -0.94
C ILE A 24 11.47 0.66 -0.35
N GLY A 25 10.22 0.26 -0.14
CA GLY A 25 9.18 1.14 0.42
C GLY A 25 9.39 1.55 1.87
N ARG A 26 10.36 0.95 2.57
CA ARG A 26 10.73 1.28 3.96
C ARG A 26 12.16 1.82 4.09
N ASN A 27 12.83 2.10 2.97
CA ASN A 27 14.19 2.61 3.01
C ASN A 27 14.20 4.11 3.37
N PRO A 28 14.83 4.53 4.48
CA PRO A 28 14.92 5.94 4.88
C PRO A 28 15.72 6.81 3.91
N ASP A 29 16.55 6.23 3.03
CA ASP A 29 17.26 6.98 1.99
C ASP A 29 16.32 7.54 0.91
N TYR A 30 15.13 6.93 0.76
CA TYR A 30 14.13 7.32 -0.25
C TYR A 30 12.85 7.90 0.36
N TRP A 31 12.53 7.54 1.60
CA TRP A 31 11.27 7.90 2.25
C TRP A 31 11.51 8.56 3.60
N GLU A 32 11.06 9.80 3.76
CA GLU A 32 10.96 10.44 5.08
C GLU A 32 10.03 9.62 5.97
N LYS A 33 10.34 9.35 7.25
CA LYS A 33 9.45 8.58 8.16
C LYS A 33 8.88 7.29 7.51
N PRO A 34 9.73 6.35 7.07
CA PRO A 34 9.32 5.21 6.25
C PRO A 34 8.37 4.24 6.97
N ASP A 35 8.40 4.23 8.31
CA ASP A 35 7.58 3.35 9.14
C ASP A 35 6.27 4.01 9.60
N GLU A 36 6.03 5.28 9.24
CA GLU A 36 4.78 5.99 9.56
C GLU A 36 3.81 5.97 8.37
N PHE A 37 2.52 5.74 8.66
CA PHE A 37 1.47 6.00 7.70
C PHE A 37 1.31 7.52 7.50
N TYR A 38 1.96 8.04 6.46
CA TYR A 38 2.03 9.48 6.17
C TYR A 38 1.64 9.73 4.70
N PRO A 39 0.33 9.79 4.37
CA PRO A 39 -0.17 9.97 3.01
C PRO A 39 0.26 11.29 2.36
N GLU A 40 0.47 12.34 3.17
CA GLU A 40 0.77 13.69 2.70
C GLU A 40 2.08 13.73 1.89
N ARG A 41 2.98 12.75 2.05
CA ARG A 41 4.19 12.61 1.23
C ARG A 41 3.92 12.48 -0.28
N PHE A 42 2.71 12.09 -0.66
CA PHE A 42 2.30 11.93 -2.06
C PHE A 42 1.54 13.16 -2.58
N ILE A 43 1.10 14.07 -1.72
CA ILE A 43 0.44 15.31 -2.12
C ILE A 43 1.49 16.20 -2.80
N ASP A 44 1.15 16.73 -3.98
CA ASP A 44 2.04 17.53 -4.83
C ASP A 44 3.39 16.87 -5.18
N SER A 45 3.50 15.54 -5.00
CA SER A 45 4.66 14.75 -5.37
C SER A 45 4.56 14.26 -6.82
N SER A 46 5.69 14.18 -7.51
CA SER A 46 5.77 13.55 -8.82
C SER A 46 5.88 12.02 -8.76
N THR A 47 5.98 11.44 -7.55
CA THR A 47 6.13 10.00 -7.35
C THR A 47 4.82 9.27 -7.65
N ASP A 48 4.85 8.30 -8.55
CA ASP A 48 3.68 7.48 -8.88
C ASP A 48 3.96 5.97 -8.81
N PHE A 49 2.89 5.18 -8.89
CA PHE A 49 2.94 3.71 -8.86
C PHE A 49 2.97 3.06 -10.25
N ARG A 50 3.21 3.83 -11.33
CA ARG A 50 3.13 3.37 -12.73
C ARG A 50 4.42 2.67 -13.19
N GLY A 51 5.37 2.47 -12.29
CA GLY A 51 6.60 1.72 -12.55
C GLY A 51 7.74 2.55 -13.16
N GLN A 52 7.66 3.88 -13.03
CA GLN A 52 8.72 4.82 -13.45
C GLN A 52 9.52 5.37 -12.24
N ASN A 53 8.92 5.38 -11.05
CA ASN A 53 9.57 5.68 -9.78
C ASN A 53 10.03 4.38 -9.12
N PHE A 54 11.34 4.11 -9.09
CA PHE A 54 11.87 2.83 -8.59
C PHE A 54 11.84 2.72 -7.06
N GLU A 55 11.69 3.84 -6.37
CA GLU A 55 11.39 3.97 -4.96
C GLU A 55 9.96 3.51 -4.62
N PHE A 56 9.04 3.45 -5.59
CA PHE A 56 7.64 3.08 -5.40
C PHE A 56 7.11 2.12 -6.48
N LEU A 57 7.26 0.81 -6.26
CA LEU A 57 6.94 -0.24 -7.25
C LEU A 57 5.86 -1.25 -6.80
N PRO A 58 4.70 -0.83 -6.23
CA PRO A 58 3.69 -1.78 -5.74
C PRO A 58 3.09 -2.65 -6.85
N PHE A 59 3.14 -2.19 -8.11
CA PHE A 59 2.69 -2.92 -9.30
C PHE A 59 3.84 -3.40 -10.20
N GLY A 60 5.08 -3.34 -9.71
CA GLY A 60 6.28 -3.60 -10.51
C GLY A 60 6.54 -2.53 -11.58
N GLY A 61 7.34 -2.86 -12.59
CA GLY A 61 7.69 -1.92 -13.66
C GLY A 61 8.28 -2.61 -14.90
N GLY A 62 8.53 -1.81 -15.94
CA GLY A 62 9.07 -2.27 -17.21
C GLY A 62 8.15 -3.25 -17.96
N ARG A 63 8.75 -4.16 -18.75
CA ARG A 63 8.02 -5.07 -19.66
C ARG A 63 7.03 -6.01 -18.97
N ARG A 64 7.12 -6.18 -17.65
CA ARG A 64 6.29 -7.10 -16.85
C ARG A 64 5.57 -6.36 -15.71
N GLY A 65 5.41 -5.04 -15.83
CA GLY A 65 4.54 -4.27 -14.94
C GLY A 65 3.12 -4.85 -14.94
N CYS A 66 2.42 -4.73 -13.81
CA CYS A 66 1.10 -5.32 -13.65
C CYS A 66 0.13 -4.78 -14.71
N PRO A 67 -0.48 -5.63 -15.55
CA PRO A 67 -1.47 -5.18 -16.53
C PRO A 67 -2.78 -4.74 -15.86
N GLY A 68 -2.98 -5.07 -14.59
CA GLY A 68 -4.19 -4.77 -13.82
C GLY A 68 -4.16 -3.50 -12.99
N ILE A 69 -3.17 -2.60 -13.16
CA ILE A 69 -3.05 -1.36 -12.35
C ILE A 69 -4.36 -0.58 -12.32
N ASN A 70 -4.91 -0.23 -13.49
CA ASN A 70 -6.10 0.60 -13.57
C ASN A 70 -7.33 -0.07 -12.93
N MET A 71 -7.46 -1.40 -13.09
CA MET A 71 -8.54 -2.16 -12.47
C MET A 71 -8.38 -2.20 -10.94
N GLY A 72 -7.17 -2.46 -10.45
CA GLY A 72 -6.87 -2.51 -9.02
C GLY A 72 -7.16 -1.18 -8.33
N ILE A 73 -6.71 -0.07 -8.91
CA ILE A 73 -6.98 1.27 -8.37
C ILE A 73 -8.48 1.56 -8.37
N ALA A 74 -9.17 1.36 -9.50
CA ALA A 74 -10.61 1.61 -9.58
C ALA A 74 -11.42 0.79 -8.55
N LEU A 75 -11.04 -0.48 -8.31
CA LEU A 75 -11.71 -1.31 -7.31
C LEU A 75 -11.47 -0.83 -5.88
N VAL A 76 -10.23 -0.44 -5.56
CA VAL A 76 -9.87 0.07 -4.23
C VAL A 76 -10.59 1.40 -3.97
N GLU A 77 -10.55 2.33 -4.93
CA GLU A 77 -11.24 3.62 -4.84
C GLU A 77 -12.76 3.44 -4.70
N LEU A 78 -13.37 2.56 -5.50
CA LEU A 78 -14.80 2.30 -5.41
C LEU A 78 -15.18 1.68 -4.06
N ALA A 79 -14.41 0.71 -3.57
CA ALA A 79 -14.67 0.07 -2.28
C ALA A 79 -14.56 1.07 -1.13
N PHE A 80 -13.47 1.85 -1.07
CA PHE A 80 -13.30 2.87 -0.04
C PHE A 80 -14.34 3.98 -0.14
N SER A 81 -14.66 4.45 -1.34
CA SER A 81 -15.69 5.48 -1.52
C SER A 81 -17.04 5.02 -0.97
N ASN A 82 -17.47 3.79 -1.25
CA ASN A 82 -18.73 3.28 -0.70
C ASN A 82 -18.68 3.10 0.82
N LEU A 83 -17.57 2.61 1.37
CA LEU A 83 -17.42 2.40 2.81
C LEU A 83 -17.39 3.72 3.59
N LEU A 84 -16.59 4.68 3.14
CA LEU A 84 -16.38 5.97 3.81
C LEU A 84 -17.54 6.95 3.58
N TYR A 85 -18.25 6.84 2.46
CA TYR A 85 -19.45 7.64 2.22
C TYR A 85 -20.60 7.23 3.14
N HIS A 86 -20.77 5.95 3.43
CA HIS A 86 -21.91 5.47 4.21
C HIS A 86 -21.64 5.35 5.71
N PHE A 87 -20.40 5.12 6.11
CA PHE A 87 -20.09 4.74 7.48
C PHE A 87 -18.88 5.46 8.06
N ASP A 88 -19.05 5.94 9.29
CA ASP A 88 -17.97 6.08 10.26
C ASP A 88 -17.59 4.71 10.84
N TRP A 89 -16.41 4.62 11.44
CA TRP A 89 -15.85 3.36 11.93
C TRP A 89 -15.38 3.47 13.38
N GLU A 90 -15.84 2.54 14.20
CA GLU A 90 -15.39 2.39 15.59
C GLU A 90 -14.78 1.01 15.84
N LEU A 91 -13.96 0.91 16.89
CA LEU A 91 -13.48 -0.38 17.38
C LEU A 91 -14.59 -1.09 18.16
N PRO A 92 -14.63 -2.44 18.14
CA PRO A 92 -15.53 -3.21 18.98
C PRO A 92 -15.45 -2.80 20.45
N LYS A 93 -16.59 -2.85 21.15
CA LYS A 93 -16.68 -2.43 22.56
C LYS A 93 -15.60 -3.12 23.41
N GLY A 94 -14.78 -2.29 24.08
CA GLY A 94 -13.70 -2.75 24.97
C GLY A 94 -12.35 -2.96 24.29
N MET A 95 -12.27 -2.84 22.96
CA MET A 95 -11.02 -2.84 22.21
C MET A 95 -10.44 -1.42 22.14
N LYS A 96 -9.12 -1.32 22.29
CA LYS A 96 -8.34 -0.09 22.13
C LYS A 96 -7.48 -0.16 20.87
N LYS A 97 -6.90 0.97 20.47
CA LYS A 97 -6.06 1.05 19.27
C LYS A 97 -4.83 0.16 19.38
N GLU A 98 -4.27 0.04 20.58
CA GLU A 98 -3.08 -0.75 20.87
C GLU A 98 -3.35 -2.27 20.78
N ASP A 99 -4.62 -2.68 20.81
CA ASP A 99 -5.03 -4.07 20.68
C ASP A 99 -5.07 -4.53 19.20
N ILE A 100 -4.94 -3.61 18.24
CA ILE A 100 -4.93 -3.91 16.80
C ILE A 100 -3.58 -4.54 16.44
N ASN A 101 -3.60 -5.81 16.04
CA ASN A 101 -2.40 -6.49 15.56
C ASN A 101 -2.12 -6.16 14.08
N MET A 102 -1.02 -5.45 13.82
CA MET A 102 -0.54 -5.09 12.48
C MET A 102 0.49 -6.09 11.91
N ASP A 103 0.74 -7.22 12.60
CA ASP A 103 1.62 -8.27 12.12
C ASP A 103 1.21 -8.78 10.74
N GLU A 104 2.20 -9.06 9.90
CA GLU A 104 2.02 -9.60 8.55
C GLU A 104 1.94 -11.13 8.57
N SER A 105 1.04 -11.68 7.74
CA SER A 105 1.02 -13.11 7.41
C SER A 105 1.97 -13.40 6.24
N SER A 106 2.68 -14.52 6.31
CA SER A 106 3.54 -14.99 5.21
C SER A 106 2.73 -15.73 4.15
N GLY A 107 2.97 -15.44 2.87
CA GLY A 107 2.30 -16.13 1.77
C GLY A 107 2.72 -15.60 0.40
N LEU A 108 1.98 -15.98 -0.64
CA LEU A 108 2.16 -15.44 -2.00
C LEU A 108 1.88 -13.93 -2.04
N THR A 109 0.92 -13.47 -1.23
CA THR A 109 0.62 -12.07 -0.96
C THR A 109 0.65 -11.81 0.54
N VAL A 110 1.18 -10.65 0.93
CA VAL A 110 1.20 -10.21 2.32
C VAL A 110 -0.16 -9.61 2.67
N HIS A 111 -0.70 -9.98 3.83
CA HIS A 111 -1.93 -9.45 4.41
C HIS A 111 -1.81 -9.46 5.94
N MET A 112 -2.71 -8.77 6.65
CA MET A 112 -2.73 -8.79 8.11
C MET A 112 -2.90 -10.22 8.63
N LYS A 113 -2.09 -10.60 9.62
CA LYS A 113 -2.12 -11.92 10.27
C LYS A 113 -3.43 -12.18 11.01
N SER A 114 -4.05 -11.12 11.53
CA SER A 114 -5.34 -11.16 12.20
C SER A 114 -6.30 -10.23 11.48
N ALA A 115 -7.55 -10.67 11.29
CA ALA A 115 -8.55 -9.86 10.62
C ALA A 115 -8.82 -8.58 11.43
N LEU A 116 -8.84 -7.43 10.74
CA LEU A 116 -9.27 -6.17 11.32
C LEU A 116 -10.79 -6.21 11.54
N HIS A 117 -11.23 -6.01 12.78
CA HIS A 117 -12.63 -5.96 13.15
C HIS A 117 -13.01 -4.51 13.48
N LEU A 118 -14.02 -4.00 12.78
CA LEU A 118 -14.56 -2.66 12.98
C LEU A 118 -16.09 -2.72 13.03
N VAL A 119 -16.70 -1.76 13.71
CA VAL A 119 -18.15 -1.58 13.78
C VAL A 119 -18.52 -0.38 12.90
N PRO A 120 -19.35 -0.56 11.86
CA PRO A 120 -19.81 0.55 11.04
C PRO A 120 -20.89 1.34 11.76
N ILE A 121 -20.82 2.67 11.67
CA ILE A 121 -21.79 3.62 12.21
C ILE A 121 -22.30 4.46 11.05
N ASN A 122 -23.62 4.55 10.87
CA ASN A 122 -24.17 5.35 9.77
C ASN A 122 -23.64 6.79 9.84
N TYR A 123 -23.03 7.24 8.75
CA TYR A 123 -22.52 8.60 8.65
C TYR A 123 -23.70 9.59 8.71
N ASN A 124 -23.64 10.55 9.63
CA ASN A 124 -24.71 11.53 9.81
C ASN A 124 -24.42 12.83 9.05
N TRP A 125 -24.86 12.87 7.79
CA TRP A 125 -24.79 14.03 6.90
C TRP A 125 -25.39 15.33 7.48
N GLN A 126 -26.36 15.24 8.40
CA GLN A 126 -27.05 16.43 8.95
C GLN A 126 -26.27 17.15 10.05
N SER A 127 -25.17 16.56 10.53
CA SER A 127 -24.36 17.15 11.60
C SER A 127 -23.30 18.15 11.09
N GLU A 128 -22.87 18.05 9.84
CA GLU A 128 -21.86 18.93 9.24
C GLU A 128 -22.43 20.26 8.71
N GLU A 129 -23.70 20.30 8.28
CA GLU A 129 -24.36 21.53 7.77
C GLU A 129 -24.52 22.64 8.83
N LYS A 130 -24.29 22.33 10.12
CA LYS A 130 -24.39 23.31 11.22
C LYS A 130 -23.06 23.92 11.64
N THR A 131 -21.96 23.49 11.06
CA THR A 131 -20.59 23.92 11.42
C THR A 131 -19.82 24.59 10.27
N GLY A 132 -20.46 24.76 9.10
CA GLY A 132 -19.92 25.50 7.95
C GLY A 132 -20.34 26.96 7.92
#